data_AF-A0A7C2Y9H5-F1
#
_entry.id   AF-A0A7C2Y9H5-F1
#
_cell.length_a   1.000
_cell.length_b   1.000
_cell.length_c   1.000
_cell.angle_alpha   90.00
_cell.angle_beta   90.00
_cell.angle_gamma   90.00
#
_symmetry.space_group_name_H-M   'P 1'
#
loop_
_entity.id
_entity.type
_entity.pdbx_description
1 polymer ?
#
loop_
_entity_poly.entity_id
_entity_poly.type
_entity_poly.pdbx_seq_one_letter_code
_entity_poly.pdbx_strand_id
1 'polypeptide(L)' 'MPKRVFRFPADEKGLRTIVEKLIGQPVSYWEDNRLVQARIVAAEIKRDRYGNPYVEADVEETPAGAASA' A
#
# COMPACT_ATOMS: atom_id res chain seq x y z
N MET A 1 -10.31 -7.87 -2.49
CA MET A 1 -9.59 -6.60 -2.28
C MET A 1 -8.46 -6.51 -3.29
N PRO A 2 -8.32 -5.39 -4.03
CA PRO A 2 -7.21 -5.21 -4.94
C PRO A 2 -5.88 -5.18 -4.18
N LYS A 3 -4.88 -5.88 -4.73
CA LYS A 3 -3.51 -5.92 -4.21
C LYS A 3 -2.64 -4.93 -4.96
N ARG A 4 -1.81 -4.19 -4.23
CA ARG A 4 -0.85 -3.24 -4.78
C ARG A 4 0.54 -3.46 -4.21
N VAL A 5 1.54 -3.32 -5.08
CA VAL A 5 2.95 -3.48 -4.72
C VAL A 5 3.56 -2.10 -4.50
N PHE A 6 4.08 -1.88 -3.30
CA PHE A 6 4.82 -0.68 -2.93
C PHE A 6 6.29 -1.04 -2.69
N ARG A 7 7.18 -0.27 -3.30
CA ARG A 7 8.64 -0.43 -3.13
C ARG A 7 9.16 0.80 -2.39
N PHE A 8 9.82 0.53 -1.27
CA PHE A 8 10.42 1.57 -0.45
C PHE A 8 11.95 1.41 -0.47
N PRO A 9 12.71 2.52 -0.48
CA PRO A 9 14.16 2.48 -0.36
C PRO A 9 14.55 2.27 1.11
N ALA A 10 14.23 1.10 1.68
CA ALA A 10 14.52 0.76 3.08
C ALA A 10 14.94 -0.70 3.24
N ASP A 11 15.83 -0.97 4.20
CA ASP A 11 16.21 -2.32 4.60
C ASP A 11 15.07 -3.06 5.31
N GLU A 12 15.16 -4.38 5.46
CA GLU A 12 14.09 -5.22 6.02
C GLU A 12 13.61 -4.75 7.41
N LYS A 13 14.52 -4.30 8.27
CA LYS A 13 14.17 -3.75 9.59
C LYS A 13 13.33 -2.48 9.48
N GLY A 14 13.68 -1.59 8.54
CA GLY A 14 12.92 -0.38 8.25
C GLY A 14 11.55 -0.70 7.65
N LEU A 15 11.50 -1.70 6.76
CA LEU A 15 10.26 -2.15 6.14
C LEU A 15 9.25 -2.70 7.16
N ARG A 16 9.69 -3.40 8.21
CA ARG A 16 8.78 -3.88 9.27
C ARG A 16 8.07 -2.73 9.96
N THR A 17 8.82 -1.70 10.36
CA THR A 17 8.24 -0.49 10.97
C THR A 17 7.32 0.27 10.00
N ILE A 18 7.64 0.27 8.70
CA ILE A 18 6.81 0.91 7.68
C ILE A 18 5.50 0.14 7.50
N VAL A 19 5.55 -1.19 7.38
CA VAL A 19 4.36 -2.05 7.16
C VAL A 19 3.31 -1.88 8.25
N GLU A 20 3.72 -1.89 9.52
CA GLU A 20 2.79 -1.68 10.64
C GLU A 20 2.11 -0.31 10.58
N LYS A 21 2.85 0.72 10.12
CA LYS A 21 2.33 2.09 9.99
C LYS A 21 1.47 2.31 8.76
N LEU A 22 1.62 1.47 7.73
CA LEU A 22 0.87 1.60 6.47
C LEU A 22 -0.59 1.17 6.64
N ILE A 23 -0.86 0.19 7.50
CA ILE A 23 -2.24 -0.29 7.72
C ILE A 23 -3.10 0.85 8.25
N GLY A 24 -4.22 1.11 7.57
CA GLY A 24 -5.13 2.21 7.87
C GLY A 24 -4.74 3.55 7.26
N GLN A 25 -3.62 3.67 6.54
CA GLN A 25 -3.25 4.91 5.84
C GLN A 25 -4.06 5.07 4.55
N PRO A 26 -4.46 6.31 4.21
CA PRO A 26 -4.99 6.61 2.90
C PRO A 26 -3.86 6.51 1.85
N VAL A 27 -4.20 6.00 0.68
CA VAL A 27 -3.31 5.91 -0.48
C VAL A 27 -4.05 6.36 -1.73
N SER A 28 -3.33 6.98 -2.65
CA SER A 28 -3.85 7.29 -3.98
C SER A 28 -2.98 6.66 -5.04
N TYR A 29 -3.59 6.03 -6.03
CA TYR A 29 -2.88 5.39 -7.13
C TYR A 29 -3.64 5.57 -8.44
N TRP A 30 -2.92 5.47 -9.56
CA TRP A 30 -3.52 5.52 -10.88
C TRP A 30 -3.96 4.12 -11.33
N GLU A 31 -5.18 4.03 -11.85
CA GLU A 31 -5.74 2.83 -12.47
C GLU A 31 -6.57 3.28 -13.68
N ASP A 32 -6.28 2.73 -14.87
CA ASP A 32 -6.99 3.05 -16.12
C ASP A 32 -7.22 4.55 -16.36
N ASN A 33 -6.16 5.36 -16.14
CA ASN A 33 -6.17 6.83 -16.28
C ASN A 33 -7.11 7.56 -15.30
N ARG A 34 -7.54 6.90 -14.23
CA ARG A 34 -8.29 7.47 -13.10
C ARG A 34 -7.42 7.45 -11.84
N LEU A 35 -7.48 8.53 -11.06
CA LEU A 35 -6.91 8.57 -9.72
C LEU A 35 -7.89 7.89 -8.75
N VAL A 36 -7.46 6.78 -8.15
CA VAL A 36 -8.22 6.01 -7.16
C VAL A 36 -7.73 6.38 -5.77
N GLN A 37 -8.66 6.68 -4.86
CA GLN A 37 -8.39 6.84 -3.44
C GLN A 37 -8.78 5.55 -2.73
N ALA A 38 -7.89 5.05 -1.88
CA ALA A 38 -8.09 3.83 -1.14
C ALA A 38 -7.48 3.93 0.24
N ARG A 39 -7.77 2.93 1.07
CA ARG A 39 -7.14 2.74 2.37
C ARG A 39 -6.41 1.41 2.38
N ILE A 40 -5.20 1.40 2.92
CA ILE A 40 -4.46 0.14 3.10
C ILE A 40 -5.13 -0.63 4.24
N VAL A 41 -5.54 -1.88 3.98
CA VAL A 41 -6.19 -2.73 4.98
C VAL A 41 -5.29 -3.86 5.47
N ALA A 42 -4.33 -4.28 4.65
CA ALA A 42 -3.27 -5.19 5.04
C ALA A 42 -1.98 -4.83 4.29
N ALA A 43 -0.84 -5.15 4.88
CA ALA A 43 0.46 -5.00 4.25
C ALA A 43 1.40 -6.11 4.72
N GLU A 44 2.18 -6.68 3.80
CA GLU A 44 3.10 -7.78 4.03
C GLU A 44 4.44 -7.52 3.33
N ILE A 45 5.55 -7.86 3.99
CA ILE A 45 6.87 -7.83 3.37
C ILE A 45 7.09 -9.12 2.59
N LYS A 46 7.30 -9.00 1.29
CA LYS A 46 7.66 -10.09 0.39
C LYS A 46 9.05 -9.86 -0.20
N ARG A 47 9.57 -10.86 -0.89
CA ARG A 47 10.85 -10.79 -1.61
C ARG A 47 10.66 -11.10 -3.07
N ASP A 48 11.32 -10.35 -3.94
CA ASP A 48 11.31 -10.61 -5.38
C ASP A 48 12.22 -11.80 -5.74
N ARG A 49 12.28 -12.13 -7.04
CA ARG A 49 13.13 -13.22 -7.56
C ARG A 49 14.63 -13.04 -7.25
N TYR A 50 15.07 -11.82 -7.00
CA TYR A 50 16.47 -11.47 -6.71
C TYR A 50 16.72 -11.29 -5.21
N GLY A 51 15.70 -11.51 -4.36
CA GLY A 51 15.80 -11.40 -2.92
C GLY A 51 15.56 -9.99 -2.36
N ASN A 52 15.24 -9.00 -3.20
CA ASN A 52 14.98 -7.64 -2.73
C ASN A 52 13.62 -7.59 -2.02
N PRO A 53 13.54 -7.03 -0.80
CA PRO A 53 12.29 -6.95 -0.08
C PRO A 53 11.39 -5.84 -0.67
N TYR A 54 10.09 -6.10 -0.70
CA TYR A 54 9.06 -5.15 -1.12
C TYR A 54 7.81 -5.32 -0.26
N VAL A 55 6.92 -4.32 -0.25
CA VAL A 55 5.65 -4.40 0.47
C VAL A 55 4.53 -4.70 -0.51
N GLU A 56 3.81 -5.79 -0.29
CA GLU A 56 2.51 -6.03 -0.92
C GLU A 56 1.42 -5.57 0.03
N ALA A 57 0.51 -4.73 -0.44
CA ALA A 57 -0.58 -4.20 0.37
C ALA A 57 -1.93 -4.49 -0.28
N ASP A 58 -2.88 -4.94 0.52
CA ASP A 58 -4.28 -4.99 0.16
C ASP A 58 -4.88 -3.60 0.41
N VAL A 59 -5.59 -3.07 -0.57
CA VAL A 59 -6.25 -1.77 -0.48
C VAL A 59 -7.74 -1.93 -0.65
N GLU A 60 -8.49 -1.09 0.05
CA GLU A 60 -9.94 -0.97 -0.09
C GLU A 60 -10.26 0.43 -0.63
N GLU A 61 -10.93 0.49 -1.78
CA GLU A 61 -11.29 1.77 -2.38
C GLU A 61 -12.20 2.57 -1.45
N THR A 62 -11.84 3.82 -1.21
CA THR A 62 -12.69 4.75 -0.49
C THR A 62 -13.57 5.44 -1.52
N PRO A 63 -14.91 5.40 -1.40
CA PRO A 63 -15.77 6.12 -2.32
C PRO A 63 -15.38 7.61 -2.29
N ALA A 64 -14.99 8.12 -3.46
CA ALA A 64 -14.68 9.52 -3.66
C ALA A 64 -15.94 10.35 -3.31
N GLY A 65 -15.98 10.89 -2.09
CA GLY A 65 -17.17 11.49 -1.51
C GLY A 65 -17.20 11.50 0.02
N ALA A 66 -16.39 10.68 0.69
CA ALA A 66 -16.26 10.72 2.16
C ALA A 66 -15.21 11.74 2.65
N ALA A 67 -14.93 12.79 1.86
CA ALA A 67 -14.17 13.94 2.33
C ALA A 67 -15.13 14.92 3.01
N SER A 68 -15.07 14.94 4.35
CA SER A 68 -15.51 16.02 5.23
C SER A 68 -17.02 16.22 5.40
N ALA A 69 -17.59 15.56 6.40
CA ALA A 69 -18.69 16.10 7.20
C ALA A 69 -18.19 16.27 8.65
#